data_AF-A0A9P6PKT2-F1
#
_entry.id   AF-A0A9P6PKT2-F1
#
_cell.length_a   1.000
_cell.length_b   1.000
_cell.length_c   1.000
_cell.angle_alpha   90.00
_cell.angle_beta   90.00
_cell.angle_gamma   90.00
#
_symmetry.space_group_name_H-M   'P 1'
#
loop_
_entity.id
_entity.type
_entity.pdbx_description
1 polymer ?
#
loop_
_entity_poly.entity_id
_entity_poly.type
_entity_poly.pdbx_seq_one_letter_code
_entity_poly.pdbx_strand_id
1 'polypeptide(L)'
;MSTRNVEPNGTRLPTVKSKIQYAKRKYDAANTKRKETGAGGTDKETLRDIMLDICPDFDGFHAVYGGSLARNPPPSQQTLNYQGVVIPDDEPEEQEEQEFNFSEVDDEEDLGTEESDSGCSMKRRKCDESSSSKFDECMHLIAEASNRAAEAAKRNAEGTKVADISWIREQIQLQQQQLREREKAHQEMLDRMTLDHEKRLNRRTQELEEEKKEFRDEKEKFMVIKEKLIRENAALKSEIIVTYLLAASKIHRKYGEVS
;
A
#
# COMPACT_ATOMS: atom_id res chain seq x y z
N MET A 1 50.73 40.90 17.42
CA MET A 1 49.27 41.11 17.52
C MET A 1 48.58 40.40 16.36
N SER A 2 47.85 39.32 16.62
CA SER A 2 46.77 38.84 15.73
C SER A 2 45.95 37.82 16.51
N THR A 3 44.70 38.19 16.79
CA THR A 3 43.71 37.42 17.53
C THR A 3 43.25 36.22 16.71
N ARG A 4 43.27 35.01 17.28
CA ARG A 4 42.38 33.95 16.83
C ARG A 4 41.56 33.43 18.00
N ASN A 5 40.26 33.61 17.80
CA ASN A 5 39.17 33.36 18.70
C ASN A 5 39.16 31.92 19.21
N VAL A 6 39.03 31.80 20.52
CA VAL A 6 38.49 30.61 21.19
C VAL A 6 36.98 30.74 21.10
N GLU A 7 36.32 29.89 20.32
CA GLU A 7 34.87 29.69 20.43
C GLU A 7 34.59 28.46 21.31
N PRO A 8 33.66 28.55 22.28
CA PRO A 8 33.32 27.45 23.17
C PRO A 8 32.26 26.54 22.55
N ASN A 9 32.44 25.22 22.71
CA ASN A 9 31.42 24.16 22.67
C ASN A 9 30.12 24.47 21.92
N GLY A 10 30.18 24.45 20.59
CA GLY A 10 29.00 24.30 19.75
C GLY A 10 28.54 22.85 19.75
N THR A 11 27.38 22.58 20.36
CA THR A 11 26.61 21.35 20.12
C THR A 11 26.32 21.30 18.63
N ARG A 12 27.13 20.55 17.86
CA ARG A 12 26.88 20.32 16.43
C ARG A 12 25.55 19.58 16.33
N LEU A 13 24.49 20.29 15.96
CA LEU A 13 23.23 19.67 15.59
C LEU A 13 23.54 18.55 14.59
N PRO A 14 23.07 17.30 14.82
CA PRO A 14 23.30 16.22 13.90
C PRO A 14 22.82 16.66 12.51
N THR A 15 23.76 16.73 11.57
CA THR A 15 23.49 17.09 10.18
C THR A 15 22.42 16.14 9.66
N VAL A 16 21.49 16.63 8.83
CA VAL A 16 20.32 15.86 8.33
C VAL A 16 20.70 14.44 7.86
N LYS A 17 21.91 14.28 7.29
CA LYS A 17 22.50 12.99 6.90
C LYS A 17 22.59 11.96 8.04
N SER A 18 23.00 12.36 9.23
CA SER A 18 23.11 11.48 10.40
C SER A 18 21.75 10.99 10.91
N LYS A 19 20.71 11.83 10.83
CA LYS A 19 19.34 11.45 11.18
C LYS A 19 18.75 10.45 10.17
N ILE A 20 19.00 10.66 8.88
CA ILE A 20 18.58 9.73 7.82
C ILE A 20 19.31 8.39 7.95
N GLN A 21 20.62 8.39 8.23
CA GLN A 21 21.38 7.16 8.48
C GLN A 21 20.86 6.40 9.70
N TYR A 22 20.48 7.11 10.77
CA TYR A 22 19.88 6.50 11.95
C TYR A 22 18.53 5.84 11.62
N ALA A 23 17.65 6.54 10.89
CA ALA A 23 16.36 6.00 10.46
C ALA A 23 16.53 4.76 9.57
N LYS A 24 17.47 4.81 8.60
CA LYS A 24 17.80 3.67 7.75
C LYS A 24 18.30 2.47 8.56
N ARG A 25 19.21 2.67 9.53
CA ARG A 25 19.69 1.59 10.41
C ARG A 25 18.57 0.94 11.23
N LYS A 26 17.62 1.73 11.72
CA LYS A 26 16.46 1.22 12.47
C LYS A 26 15.53 0.41 11.59
N TYR A 27 15.26 0.89 10.38
CA TYR A 27 14.50 0.15 9.37
C TYR A 27 15.19 -1.17 8.99
N ASP A 28 16.48 -1.13 8.69
CA ASP A 28 17.26 -2.32 8.33
C ASP A 28 17.24 -3.35 9.46
N ALA A 29 17.39 -2.93 10.71
CA ALA A 29 17.31 -3.81 11.89
C ALA A 29 15.93 -4.48 12.05
N ALA A 30 14.84 -3.73 11.87
CA ALA A 30 13.48 -4.28 11.91
C ALA A 30 13.21 -5.24 10.74
N ASN A 31 13.74 -4.93 9.55
CA ASN A 31 13.60 -5.78 8.37
C ASN A 31 14.41 -7.08 8.48
N THR A 32 15.59 -7.04 9.10
CA THR A 32 16.37 -8.24 9.41
C THR A 32 15.63 -9.13 10.40
N LYS A 33 15.02 -8.55 11.45
CA LYS A 33 14.17 -9.31 12.39
C LYS A 33 13.00 -10.00 11.70
N ARG A 34 12.37 -9.34 10.72
CA ARG A 34 11.32 -9.96 9.91
C ARG A 34 11.82 -11.15 9.09
N LYS A 35 13.01 -11.04 8.48
CA LYS A 35 13.61 -12.11 7.68
C LYS A 35 14.07 -13.28 8.54
N GLU A 36 14.71 -13.01 9.69
CA GLU A 36 15.10 -14.01 10.69
C GLU A 36 13.89 -14.81 11.22
N THR A 37 12.73 -14.16 11.31
CA THR A 37 11.49 -14.78 11.82
C THR A 37 10.67 -15.45 10.71
N GLY A 38 11.10 -15.33 9.45
CA GLY A 38 10.35 -15.78 8.27
C GLY A 38 10.59 -17.23 7.89
N ALA A 39 10.00 -18.18 8.64
CA ALA A 39 9.61 -19.52 8.13
C ALA A 39 8.68 -20.32 9.08
N GLY A 40 8.56 -19.99 10.37
CA GLY A 40 7.64 -20.75 11.21
C GLY A 40 7.62 -20.32 12.67
N GLY A 41 6.44 -19.93 13.16
CA GLY A 41 6.12 -20.01 14.57
C GLY A 41 5.55 -18.74 15.22
N THR A 42 5.81 -17.55 14.68
CA THR A 42 5.38 -16.30 15.33
C THR A 42 4.16 -15.71 14.64
N ASP A 43 3.11 -15.44 15.42
CA ASP A 43 1.87 -14.85 14.91
C ASP A 43 2.16 -13.48 14.27
N LYS A 44 1.51 -13.21 13.13
CA LYS A 44 1.84 -12.08 12.24
C LYS A 44 1.67 -10.73 12.93
N GLU A 45 0.75 -10.64 13.87
CA GLU A 45 0.49 -9.42 14.66
C GLU A 45 1.62 -9.16 15.66
N THR A 46 2.08 -10.17 16.39
CA THR A 46 3.25 -10.07 17.29
C THR A 46 4.54 -9.68 16.59
N LEU A 47 4.78 -10.20 15.37
CA LEU A 47 5.97 -9.83 14.61
C LEU A 47 5.94 -8.36 14.19
N ARG A 48 4.76 -7.85 13.83
CA ARG A 48 4.57 -6.45 13.46
C ARG A 48 4.81 -5.51 14.65
N ASP A 49 4.33 -5.87 15.84
CA ASP A 49 4.54 -5.05 17.05
C ASP A 49 6.02 -4.94 17.42
N ILE A 50 6.78 -6.05 17.31
CA ILE A 50 8.24 -6.06 17.53
C ILE A 50 8.95 -5.15 16.51
N MET A 51 8.50 -5.15 15.26
CA MET A 51 9.09 -4.31 14.21
C MET A 51 8.80 -2.83 14.45
N LEU A 52 7.60 -2.49 14.91
CA LEU A 52 7.19 -1.12 15.23
C LEU A 52 7.90 -0.59 16.49
N ASP A 53 8.25 -1.44 17.45
CA ASP A 53 9.06 -1.06 18.60
C ASP A 53 10.51 -0.68 18.19
N ILE A 54 11.08 -1.42 17.24
CA ILE A 54 12.43 -1.13 16.70
C ILE A 54 12.41 0.11 15.80
N CYS A 55 11.38 0.24 14.95
CA CYS A 55 11.20 1.33 14.01
C CYS A 55 9.72 1.76 13.98
N PRO A 56 9.35 2.87 14.66
CA PRO A 56 7.96 3.33 14.73
C PRO A 56 7.35 3.64 13.36
N ASP A 57 8.18 4.11 12.42
CA ASP A 57 7.79 4.42 11.04
C ASP A 57 8.03 3.26 10.06
N PHE A 58 8.13 2.02 10.57
CA PHE A 58 8.49 0.85 9.77
C PHE A 58 7.61 0.70 8.53
N ASP A 59 6.29 0.81 8.67
CA ASP A 59 5.35 0.63 7.56
C ASP A 59 5.53 1.69 6.46
N GLY A 60 5.81 2.94 6.85
CA GLY A 60 6.09 4.03 5.92
C GLY A 60 7.42 3.83 5.18
N PHE A 61 8.47 3.44 5.91
CA PHE A 61 9.75 3.10 5.29
C PHE A 61 9.67 1.84 4.44
N HIS A 62 8.90 0.84 4.83
CA HIS A 62 8.73 -0.41 4.09
C HIS A 62 7.92 -0.21 2.81
N ALA A 63 6.94 0.69 2.81
CA ALA A 63 6.24 1.07 1.59
C ALA A 63 7.18 1.70 0.54
N VAL A 64 8.18 2.48 0.99
CA VAL A 64 9.14 3.16 0.12
C VAL A 64 10.33 2.26 -0.27
N TYR A 65 10.93 1.59 0.71
CA TYR A 65 12.15 0.78 0.54
C TYR A 65 11.86 -0.70 0.26
N GLY A 66 10.75 -1.24 0.76
CA GLY A 66 10.33 -2.63 0.54
C GLY A 66 9.56 -2.85 -0.76
N GLY A 67 8.91 -1.81 -1.29
CA GLY A 67 8.11 -1.88 -2.52
C GLY A 67 8.90 -1.88 -3.84
N SER A 68 10.21 -1.67 -3.81
CA SER A 68 11.02 -1.48 -5.03
C SER A 68 11.34 -2.76 -5.82
N LEU A 69 10.86 -3.94 -5.38
CA LEU A 69 11.03 -5.21 -6.11
C LEU A 69 9.74 -5.80 -6.70
N ALA A 70 8.54 -5.26 -6.36
CA ALA A 70 7.27 -5.89 -6.73
C ALA A 70 6.41 -5.10 -7.74
N ARG A 71 6.71 -3.82 -8.01
CA ARG A 71 5.90 -2.97 -8.91
C ARG A 71 6.46 -2.76 -10.32
N ASN A 72 7.67 -3.25 -10.58
CA ASN A 72 8.24 -3.40 -11.91
C ASN A 72 9.13 -4.64 -11.85
N PRO A 73 8.64 -5.85 -12.18
CA PRO A 73 9.56 -6.91 -12.53
C PRO A 73 10.46 -6.35 -13.64
N PRO A 74 11.81 -6.48 -13.55
CA PRO A 74 12.64 -6.11 -14.69
C PRO A 74 12.09 -6.85 -15.92
N PRO A 75 11.96 -6.18 -17.08
CA PRO A 75 11.49 -6.86 -18.29
C PRO A 75 12.35 -8.12 -18.46
N SER A 76 11.71 -9.26 -18.71
CA SER A 76 12.36 -10.56 -18.86
C SER A 76 13.60 -10.37 -19.73
N GLN A 77 14.78 -10.52 -19.13
CA GLN A 77 16.03 -10.42 -19.86
C GLN A 77 16.06 -11.58 -20.83
N GLN A 78 15.67 -11.33 -22.08
CA GLN A 78 16.13 -12.15 -23.18
C GLN A 78 17.65 -12.07 -23.14
N THR A 79 18.28 -13.21 -22.93
CA THR A 79 19.72 -13.41 -22.91
C THR A 79 20.32 -12.93 -24.22
N LEU A 80 20.66 -11.64 -24.28
CA LEU A 80 21.58 -11.10 -25.26
C LEU A 80 22.97 -11.26 -24.66
N ASN A 81 23.65 -12.31 -25.13
CA ASN A 81 25.08 -12.51 -24.97
C ASN A 81 25.81 -11.21 -25.36
N TYR A 82 26.21 -10.41 -24.37
CA TYR A 82 27.27 -9.43 -24.53
C TYR A 82 28.41 -9.75 -23.58
N GLN A 83 29.40 -10.35 -24.20
CA GLN A 83 30.73 -10.64 -23.73
C GLN A 83 31.47 -9.32 -23.47
N GLY A 84 32.06 -9.20 -22.28
CA GLY A 84 33.05 -8.18 -21.93
C GLY A 84 32.49 -6.97 -21.18
N VAL A 85 32.70 -6.91 -19.87
CA VAL A 85 33.85 -6.22 -19.26
C VAL A 85 33.98 -6.73 -17.83
N VAL A 86 35.16 -7.26 -17.53
CA VAL A 86 35.64 -7.66 -16.21
C VAL A 86 35.87 -6.41 -15.37
N ILE A 87 35.30 -6.34 -14.18
CA ILE A 87 35.86 -5.59 -13.05
C ILE A 87 36.10 -6.65 -11.95
N PRO A 88 37.33 -6.76 -11.41
CA PRO A 88 37.76 -7.93 -10.64
C PRO A 88 37.35 -7.88 -9.16
N ASP A 89 36.90 -9.04 -8.70
CA ASP A 89 37.09 -9.72 -7.41
C ASP A 89 37.10 -8.92 -6.09
N ASP A 90 36.04 -9.15 -5.31
CA ASP A 90 36.14 -9.83 -4.01
C ASP A 90 34.95 -10.80 -3.90
N GLU A 91 35.24 -12.10 -4.09
CA GLU A 91 34.35 -13.28 -4.03
C GLU A 91 34.17 -13.84 -2.59
N PRO A 92 33.36 -14.89 -2.32
CA PRO A 92 31.98 -15.22 -2.74
C PRO A 92 31.15 -15.86 -1.58
N GLU A 93 30.13 -16.69 -1.91
CA GLU A 93 29.33 -17.64 -1.11
C GLU A 93 27.93 -17.11 -0.67
N GLU A 94 26.78 -17.69 -1.01
CA GLU A 94 26.36 -18.91 -1.71
C GLU A 94 25.03 -18.61 -2.45
N GLN A 95 24.90 -19.00 -3.72
CA GLN A 95 23.62 -19.11 -4.42
C GLN A 95 23.32 -20.60 -4.58
N GLU A 96 22.38 -21.12 -3.78
CA GLU A 96 21.74 -22.38 -4.09
C GLU A 96 20.69 -22.14 -5.20
N GLU A 97 21.00 -22.66 -6.38
CA GLU A 97 20.05 -22.87 -7.46
C GLU A 97 18.99 -23.89 -6.99
N GLN A 98 17.74 -23.46 -6.84
CA GLN A 98 16.62 -24.40 -6.80
C GLN A 98 16.06 -24.57 -8.22
N GLU A 99 16.42 -25.69 -8.83
CA GLU A 99 15.69 -26.29 -9.96
C GLU A 99 14.20 -26.44 -9.59
N PHE A 100 13.33 -25.69 -10.26
CA PHE A 100 11.89 -25.94 -10.18
C PHE A 100 11.51 -26.95 -11.26
N ASN A 101 11.36 -28.21 -10.84
CA ASN A 101 10.78 -29.29 -11.63
C ASN A 101 9.31 -28.94 -11.96
N PHE A 102 9.02 -28.73 -13.25
CA PHE A 102 7.65 -28.71 -13.75
C PHE A 102 7.20 -30.17 -13.97
N SER A 103 6.26 -30.63 -13.15
CA SER A 103 5.52 -31.86 -13.42
C SER A 103 4.44 -31.57 -14.45
N GLU A 104 4.67 -32.08 -15.65
CA GLU A 104 3.71 -32.31 -16.71
C GLU A 104 2.58 -33.23 -16.17
N VAL A 105 1.32 -32.83 -16.36
CA VAL A 105 0.18 -33.72 -16.16
C VAL A 105 -0.62 -33.69 -17.46
N ASP A 106 -0.52 -34.82 -18.13
CA ASP A 106 -1.09 -35.18 -19.42
C ASP A 106 -2.48 -35.77 -19.16
N ASP A 107 -3.53 -35.01 -19.46
CA ASP A 107 -4.92 -35.52 -19.42
C ASP A 107 -5.39 -35.74 -20.87
N GLU A 108 -5.17 -36.96 -21.33
CA GLU A 108 -5.74 -37.54 -22.55
C GLU A 108 -7.23 -37.87 -22.30
N GLU A 109 -8.15 -37.12 -22.92
CA GLU A 109 -9.57 -37.49 -23.00
C GLU A 109 -9.83 -38.42 -24.19
N ASP A 110 -10.04 -39.70 -23.85
CA ASP A 110 -10.52 -40.81 -24.68
C ASP A 110 -11.96 -40.56 -25.19
N LEU A 111 -12.09 -40.23 -26.48
CA LEU A 111 -13.38 -40.12 -27.16
C LEU A 111 -13.80 -41.47 -27.78
N GLY A 112 -14.26 -42.39 -26.93
CA GLY A 112 -14.99 -43.59 -27.35
C GLY A 112 -16.42 -43.25 -27.77
N THR A 113 -16.68 -43.07 -29.07
CA THR A 113 -18.05 -43.00 -29.61
C THR A 113 -18.42 -44.35 -30.22
N GLU A 114 -19.21 -45.14 -29.49
CA GLU A 114 -19.73 -46.42 -29.95
C GLU A 114 -20.77 -46.25 -31.07
N GLU A 115 -20.60 -47.05 -32.12
CA GLU A 115 -21.50 -47.19 -33.25
C GLU A 115 -22.84 -47.79 -32.79
N SER A 116 -23.96 -47.11 -33.10
CA SER A 116 -25.29 -47.70 -32.97
C SER A 116 -25.73 -48.24 -34.33
N ASP A 117 -25.47 -49.53 -34.52
CA ASP A 117 -25.94 -50.37 -35.62
C ASP A 117 -27.47 -50.52 -35.58
N SER A 118 -28.18 -49.65 -36.29
CA SER A 118 -29.61 -49.82 -36.56
C SER A 118 -29.79 -50.66 -37.82
N GLY A 119 -29.81 -51.98 -37.63
CA GLY A 119 -30.19 -52.97 -38.62
C GLY A 119 -31.57 -52.69 -39.24
N CYS A 120 -31.57 -52.13 -40.46
CA CYS A 120 -32.77 -52.03 -41.28
C CYS A 120 -32.81 -53.22 -42.26
N SER A 121 -33.53 -54.27 -41.88
CA SER A 121 -33.83 -55.41 -42.75
C SER A 121 -34.77 -54.97 -43.88
N MET A 122 -34.21 -54.46 -44.98
CA MET A 122 -34.98 -54.23 -46.21
C MET A 122 -35.17 -55.54 -46.98
N LYS A 123 -36.33 -56.17 -46.80
CA LYS A 123 -36.86 -57.15 -47.75
C LYS A 123 -37.04 -56.46 -49.10
N ARG A 124 -36.22 -56.81 -50.10
CA ARG A 124 -36.45 -56.49 -51.51
C ARG A 124 -37.78 -57.09 -51.96
N ARG A 125 -38.85 -56.29 -52.02
CA ARG A 125 -40.01 -56.59 -52.86
C ARG A 125 -39.68 -56.18 -54.28
N LYS A 126 -39.75 -57.13 -55.21
CA LYS A 126 -39.84 -56.86 -56.65
C LYS A 126 -41.09 -56.02 -56.89
N CYS A 127 -40.93 -54.81 -57.44
CA CYS A 127 -42.04 -54.02 -57.97
C CYS A 127 -42.29 -54.46 -59.41
N ASP A 128 -43.52 -54.89 -59.66
CA ASP A 128 -44.11 -54.94 -60.99
C ASP A 128 -44.34 -53.51 -61.52
N GLU A 129 -44.14 -53.35 -62.81
CA GLU A 129 -44.31 -52.12 -63.57
C GLU A 129 -45.77 -51.63 -63.50
N SER A 130 -46.01 -50.50 -62.80
CA SER A 130 -47.14 -49.61 -63.06
C SER A 130 -47.03 -48.28 -62.31
N SER A 131 -47.07 -47.18 -63.08
CA SER A 131 -47.16 -45.74 -62.71
C SER A 131 -45.88 -45.05 -62.20
N SER A 132 -45.02 -44.60 -63.13
CA SER A 132 -43.89 -43.71 -62.79
C SER A 132 -44.34 -42.41 -62.12
N SER A 133 -45.58 -41.94 -62.39
CA SER A 133 -46.10 -40.71 -61.76
C SER A 133 -46.25 -40.80 -60.25
N LYS A 134 -46.54 -41.98 -59.68
CA LYS A 134 -46.66 -42.16 -58.21
C LYS A 134 -45.30 -42.22 -57.51
N PHE A 135 -44.28 -42.68 -58.23
CA PHE A 135 -42.90 -42.65 -57.74
C PHE A 135 -42.38 -41.22 -57.71
N ASP A 136 -42.62 -40.45 -58.78
CA ASP A 136 -42.26 -39.03 -58.84
C ASP A 136 -42.98 -38.22 -57.76
N GLU A 137 -44.27 -38.49 -57.51
CA GLU A 137 -45.05 -37.85 -56.45
C GLU A 137 -44.52 -38.22 -55.04
N CYS A 138 -44.14 -39.47 -54.82
CA CYS A 138 -43.52 -39.91 -53.56
C CYS A 138 -42.16 -39.23 -53.34
N MET A 139 -41.33 -39.15 -54.37
CA MET A 139 -40.04 -38.45 -54.30
C MET A 139 -40.20 -36.95 -54.06
N HIS A 140 -41.22 -36.32 -54.65
CA HIS A 140 -41.54 -34.91 -54.42
C HIS A 140 -41.99 -34.65 -52.98
N LEU A 141 -42.82 -35.53 -52.41
CA LEU A 141 -43.23 -35.45 -51.00
C LEU A 141 -42.06 -35.62 -50.02
N ILE A 142 -41.12 -36.53 -50.31
CA ILE A 142 -39.90 -36.71 -49.53
C ILE A 142 -39.01 -35.45 -49.62
N ALA A 143 -38.85 -34.88 -50.81
CA ALA A 143 -38.09 -33.66 -51.01
C ALA A 143 -38.71 -32.45 -50.26
N GLU A 144 -40.04 -32.31 -50.31
CA GLU A 144 -40.75 -31.28 -49.55
C GLU A 144 -40.63 -31.47 -48.04
N ALA A 145 -40.77 -32.69 -47.54
CA ALA A 145 -40.60 -32.99 -46.11
C ALA A 145 -39.17 -32.68 -45.65
N SER A 146 -38.18 -33.04 -46.47
CA SER A 146 -36.76 -32.73 -46.22
C SER A 146 -36.49 -31.22 -46.21
N ASN A 147 -37.05 -30.48 -47.17
CA ASN A 147 -36.93 -29.01 -47.21
C ASN A 147 -37.58 -28.34 -46.00
N ARG A 148 -38.78 -28.80 -45.58
CA ARG A 148 -39.43 -28.29 -44.37
C ARG A 148 -38.62 -28.60 -43.10
N ALA A 149 -38.01 -29.78 -43.02
CA ALA A 149 -37.14 -30.14 -41.90
C ALA A 149 -35.86 -29.28 -41.88
N ALA A 150 -35.25 -29.03 -43.04
CA ALA A 150 -34.07 -28.16 -43.17
C ALA A 150 -34.40 -26.71 -42.77
N GLU A 151 -35.55 -26.18 -43.18
CA GLU A 151 -36.00 -24.85 -42.74
C GLU A 151 -36.29 -24.78 -41.23
N ALA A 152 -36.91 -25.81 -40.66
CA ALA A 152 -37.16 -25.87 -39.22
C ALA A 152 -35.84 -25.92 -38.43
N ALA A 153 -34.86 -26.70 -38.88
CA ALA A 153 -33.53 -26.75 -38.29
C ALA A 153 -32.83 -25.38 -38.36
N LYS A 154 -32.94 -24.68 -39.50
CA LYS A 154 -32.41 -23.33 -39.65
C LYS A 154 -33.06 -22.32 -38.70
N ARG A 155 -34.39 -22.32 -38.58
CA ARG A 155 -35.11 -21.44 -37.63
C ARG A 155 -34.74 -21.75 -36.18
N ASN A 156 -34.59 -23.03 -35.82
CA ASN A 156 -34.18 -23.42 -34.48
C ASN A 156 -32.74 -22.97 -34.17
N ALA A 157 -31.81 -23.11 -35.13
CA ALA A 157 -30.43 -22.65 -34.99
C ALA A 157 -30.30 -21.12 -34.93
N GLU A 158 -31.18 -20.38 -35.63
CA GLU A 158 -31.25 -18.92 -35.53
C GLU A 158 -31.85 -18.49 -34.18
N GLY A 159 -32.88 -19.20 -33.69
CA GLY A 159 -33.50 -18.96 -32.39
C GLY A 159 -32.54 -19.16 -31.21
N THR A 160 -31.74 -20.24 -31.22
CA THR A 160 -30.71 -20.48 -30.19
C THR A 160 -29.62 -19.41 -30.21
N LYS A 161 -29.12 -19.01 -31.39
CA LYS A 161 -28.14 -17.92 -31.51
C LYS A 161 -28.66 -16.59 -30.94
N VAL A 162 -29.93 -16.26 -31.17
CA VAL A 162 -30.53 -15.02 -30.62
C VAL A 162 -30.65 -15.10 -29.09
N ALA A 163 -31.03 -16.26 -28.55
CA ALA A 163 -31.07 -16.49 -27.11
C ALA A 163 -29.67 -16.36 -26.47
N ASP A 164 -28.65 -16.95 -27.07
CA ASP A 164 -27.26 -16.89 -26.58
C ASP A 164 -26.73 -15.44 -26.60
N ILE A 165 -26.98 -14.68 -27.68
CA ILE A 165 -26.59 -13.27 -27.75
C ILE A 165 -27.31 -12.43 -26.70
N SER A 166 -28.59 -12.72 -26.43
CA SER A 166 -29.35 -12.00 -25.40
C SER A 166 -28.80 -12.27 -23.99
N TRP A 167 -28.46 -13.53 -23.69
CA TRP A 167 -27.86 -13.93 -22.43
C TRP A 167 -26.48 -13.30 -22.23
N ILE A 168 -25.62 -13.31 -23.26
CA ILE A 168 -24.30 -12.66 -23.20
C ILE A 168 -24.44 -11.16 -22.94
N ARG A 169 -25.40 -10.48 -23.59
CA ARG A 169 -25.64 -9.05 -23.34
C ARG A 169 -26.10 -8.78 -21.92
N GLU A 170 -26.99 -9.60 -21.38
CA GLU A 170 -27.45 -9.47 -20.00
C GLU A 170 -26.31 -9.67 -19.00
N GLN A 171 -25.45 -10.67 -19.22
CA GLN A 171 -24.26 -10.89 -18.40
C GLN A 171 -23.29 -9.70 -18.43
N ILE A 172 -23.04 -9.12 -19.61
CA ILE A 172 -22.20 -7.92 -19.74
C ILE A 172 -22.83 -6.73 -18.99
N GLN A 173 -24.14 -6.53 -19.10
CA GLN A 173 -24.83 -5.46 -18.38
C GLN A 173 -24.74 -5.64 -16.87
N LEU A 174 -24.91 -6.87 -16.37
CA LEU A 174 -24.78 -7.19 -14.95
C LEU A 174 -23.36 -6.91 -14.45
N GLN A 175 -22.33 -7.33 -15.20
CA GLN A 175 -20.93 -7.04 -14.87
C GLN A 175 -20.65 -5.53 -14.85
N GLN A 176 -21.16 -4.79 -15.85
CA GLN A 176 -21.02 -3.33 -15.90
C GLN A 176 -21.74 -2.63 -14.74
N GLN A 177 -22.86 -3.17 -14.26
CA GLN A 177 -23.54 -2.63 -13.08
C GLN A 177 -22.72 -2.88 -11.82
N GLN A 178 -22.21 -4.10 -11.63
CA GLN A 178 -21.36 -4.45 -10.49
C GLN A 178 -20.08 -3.60 -10.44
N LEU A 179 -19.45 -3.34 -11.59
CA LEU A 179 -18.28 -2.45 -11.65
C LEU A 179 -18.62 -1.02 -11.22
N ARG A 180 -19.74 -0.46 -11.70
CA ARG A 180 -20.20 0.88 -11.29
C ARG A 180 -20.52 0.96 -9.80
N GLU A 181 -21.14 -0.08 -9.24
CA GLU A 181 -21.42 -0.14 -7.81
C GLU A 181 -20.14 -0.21 -6.98
N ARG A 182 -19.14 -0.99 -7.43
CA ARG A 182 -17.81 -1.05 -6.79
C ARG A 182 -17.08 0.29 -6.88
N GLU A 183 -17.08 0.94 -8.02
CA GLU A 183 -16.49 2.26 -8.20
C GLU A 183 -17.14 3.30 -7.29
N LYS A 184 -18.47 3.29 -7.20
CA LYS A 184 -19.21 4.18 -6.29
C LYS A 184 -18.85 3.92 -4.83
N ALA A 185 -18.83 2.66 -4.40
CA ALA A 185 -18.46 2.30 -3.03
C ALA A 185 -17.01 2.69 -2.71
N HIS A 186 -16.10 2.51 -3.67
CA HIS A 186 -14.70 2.93 -3.53
C HIS A 186 -14.59 4.45 -3.42
N GLN A 187 -15.33 5.21 -4.23
CA GLN A 187 -15.37 6.67 -4.13
C GLN A 187 -15.91 7.15 -2.78
N GLU A 188 -17.02 6.56 -2.30
CA GLU A 188 -17.58 6.88 -0.98
C GLU A 188 -16.60 6.57 0.16
N MET A 189 -15.80 5.49 0.04
CA MET A 189 -14.74 5.17 0.99
C MET A 189 -13.65 6.25 0.99
N LEU A 190 -13.18 6.66 -0.20
CA LEU A 190 -12.18 7.73 -0.32
C LEU A 190 -12.69 9.04 0.29
N ASP A 191 -13.93 9.44 0.00
CA ASP A 191 -14.53 10.67 0.51
C ASP A 191 -14.68 10.64 2.05
N ARG A 192 -14.96 9.48 2.63
CA ARG A 192 -14.97 9.32 4.10
C ARG A 192 -13.57 9.44 4.69
N MET A 193 -12.57 8.82 4.08
CA MET A 193 -11.19 8.90 4.55
C MET A 193 -10.63 10.33 4.49
N THR A 194 -10.93 11.08 3.42
CA THR A 194 -10.50 12.48 3.29
C THR A 194 -11.17 13.36 4.34
N LEU A 195 -12.48 13.20 4.55
CA LEU A 195 -13.22 13.94 5.56
C LEU A 195 -12.70 13.64 6.99
N ASP A 196 -12.43 12.38 7.30
CA ASP A 196 -11.90 12.01 8.61
C ASP A 196 -10.47 12.52 8.81
N HIS A 197 -9.66 12.53 7.76
CA HIS A 197 -8.32 13.12 7.79
C HIS A 197 -8.38 14.63 8.05
N GLU A 198 -9.26 15.35 7.35
CA GLU A 198 -9.48 16.78 7.55
C GLU A 198 -9.97 17.10 8.96
N LYS A 199 -10.90 16.31 9.51
CA LYS A 199 -11.35 16.45 10.90
C LYS A 199 -10.21 16.29 11.90
N ARG A 200 -9.34 15.29 11.70
CA ARG A 200 -8.16 15.08 12.58
C ARG A 200 -7.20 16.26 12.50
N LEU A 201 -6.94 16.79 11.30
CA LEU A 201 -6.07 17.95 11.11
C LEU A 201 -6.66 19.20 11.77
N ASN A 202 -7.95 19.45 11.62
CA ASN A 202 -8.63 20.59 12.25
C ASN A 202 -8.60 20.48 13.78
N ARG A 203 -8.86 19.30 14.33
CA ARG A 203 -8.73 19.06 15.78
C ARG A 203 -7.32 19.35 16.27
N ARG A 204 -6.31 18.85 15.56
CA ARG A 204 -4.90 19.07 15.94
C ARG A 204 -4.50 20.53 15.86
N THR A 205 -5.04 21.26 14.89
CA THR A 205 -4.80 22.70 14.75
C THR A 205 -5.41 23.46 15.93
N GLN A 206 -6.62 23.10 16.35
CA GLN A 206 -7.26 23.68 17.54
C GLN A 206 -6.46 23.41 18.82
N GLU A 207 -6.04 22.16 19.04
CA GLU A 207 -5.18 21.80 20.18
C GLU A 207 -3.90 22.64 20.23
N LEU A 208 -3.24 22.84 19.08
CA LEU A 208 -2.04 23.66 18.99
C LEU A 208 -2.30 25.16 19.24
N GLU A 209 -3.46 25.67 18.84
CA GLU A 209 -3.86 27.05 19.12
C GLU A 209 -4.15 27.27 20.61
N GLU A 210 -4.76 26.29 21.27
CA GLU A 210 -4.99 26.27 22.72
C GLU A 210 -3.67 26.22 23.48
N GLU A 211 -2.77 25.28 23.14
CA GLU A 211 -1.45 25.16 23.76
C GLU A 211 -0.62 26.46 23.57
N LYS A 212 -0.68 27.06 22.38
CA LYS A 212 -0.03 28.34 22.11
C LYS A 212 -0.62 29.48 22.95
N LYS A 213 -1.92 29.45 23.23
CA LYS A 213 -2.56 30.42 24.11
C LYS A 213 -2.11 30.23 25.56
N GLU A 214 -2.12 29.00 26.05
CA GLU A 214 -1.64 28.66 27.40
C GLU A 214 -0.18 29.11 27.60
N PHE A 215 0.69 28.81 26.64
CA PHE A 215 2.09 29.22 26.70
C PHE A 215 2.27 30.76 26.73
N ARG A 216 1.41 31.51 26.03
CA ARG A 216 1.43 32.97 26.09
C ARG A 216 0.99 33.48 27.46
N ASP A 217 -0.06 32.91 28.03
CA ASP A 217 -0.58 33.29 29.34
C ASP A 217 0.42 32.97 30.45
N GLU A 218 1.10 31.81 30.38
CA GLU A 218 2.18 31.44 31.28
C GLU A 218 3.39 32.37 31.16
N LYS A 219 3.78 32.70 29.93
CA LYS A 219 4.86 33.65 29.68
C LYS A 219 4.54 35.02 30.27
N GLU A 220 3.31 35.50 30.13
CA GLU A 220 2.88 36.77 30.72
C GLU A 220 2.96 36.75 32.24
N LYS A 221 2.44 35.69 32.89
CA LYS A 221 2.56 35.48 34.34
C LYS A 221 4.02 35.48 34.78
N PHE A 222 4.89 34.78 34.06
CA PHE A 222 6.32 34.74 34.34
C PHE A 222 6.97 36.13 34.22
N MET A 223 6.61 36.90 33.20
CA MET A 223 7.12 38.27 33.02
C MET A 223 6.70 39.19 34.17
N VAL A 224 5.46 39.11 34.64
CA VAL A 224 4.98 39.87 35.81
C VAL A 224 5.80 39.51 37.07
N ILE A 225 6.03 38.21 37.31
CA ILE A 225 6.84 37.74 38.44
C ILE A 225 8.29 38.25 38.32
N LYS A 226 8.88 38.14 37.13
CA LYS A 226 10.24 38.62 36.85
C LYS A 226 10.38 40.11 37.14
N GLU A 227 9.45 40.94 36.69
CA GLU A 227 9.47 42.37 36.97
C GLU A 227 9.33 42.69 38.46
N LYS A 228 8.44 41.97 39.16
CA LYS A 228 8.28 42.12 40.61
C LYS A 228 9.60 41.81 41.34
N LEU A 229 10.25 40.70 40.99
CA LEU A 229 11.55 40.32 41.55
C LEU A 229 12.64 41.35 41.25
N ILE A 230 12.67 41.93 40.05
CA ILE A 230 13.62 43.00 39.70
C ILE A 230 13.41 44.23 40.61
N ARG A 231 12.15 44.65 40.80
CA ARG A 231 11.83 45.80 41.68
C ARG A 231 12.18 45.52 43.13
N GLU A 232 11.84 44.34 43.66
CA GLU A 232 12.19 43.93 45.02
C GLU A 232 13.71 43.87 45.21
N ASN A 233 14.46 43.33 44.25
CA ASN A 233 15.92 43.28 44.30
C ASN A 233 16.53 44.69 44.30
N ALA A 234 15.99 45.61 43.50
CA ALA A 234 16.43 47.00 43.48
C ALA A 234 16.15 47.72 44.81
N ALA A 235 14.96 47.49 45.40
CA ALA A 235 14.59 48.03 46.70
C ALA A 235 15.52 47.51 47.82
N LEU A 236 15.76 46.20 47.87
CA LEU A 236 16.66 45.59 48.85
C LEU A 236 18.09 46.12 48.72
N LYS A 237 18.60 46.30 47.48
CA LYS A 237 19.92 46.92 47.26
C LYS A 237 19.97 48.34 47.80
N SER A 238 18.93 49.14 47.59
CA SER A 238 18.84 50.49 48.13
C SER A 238 18.81 50.49 49.66
N GLU A 239 18.03 49.60 50.26
CA GLU A 239 17.92 49.45 51.72
C GLU A 239 19.24 49.03 52.36
N ILE A 240 19.97 48.10 51.75
CA ILE A 240 21.31 47.69 52.21
C ILE A 240 22.27 48.89 52.20
N ILE A 241 22.27 49.69 51.12
CA ILE A 241 23.12 50.88 51.02
C ILE A 241 22.78 51.89 52.11
N VAL A 242 21.50 52.20 52.31
CA VAL A 242 21.03 53.13 53.35
C VAL A 242 21.42 52.63 54.74
N THR A 243 21.20 51.34 55.02
CA THR A 243 21.54 50.73 56.31
C THR A 243 23.04 50.79 56.58
N TYR A 244 23.87 50.50 55.57
CA TYR A 244 25.33 50.61 55.66
C TYR A 244 25.77 52.06 55.96
N LEU A 245 25.23 53.04 55.23
CA LEU A 245 25.55 54.45 55.44
C LEU A 245 25.13 54.96 56.83
N LEU A 246 23.95 54.55 57.31
CA LEU A 246 23.47 54.88 58.64
C LEU A 246 24.35 54.24 59.73
N ALA A 247 24.75 52.97 59.55
CA ALA A 247 25.65 52.28 60.47
C ALA A 247 27.03 52.97 60.51
N ALA A 248 27.61 53.27 59.35
CA ALA A 248 28.89 53.97 59.24
C ALA A 248 28.83 55.36 59.91
N SER A 249 27.74 56.10 59.68
CA SER A 249 27.51 57.42 60.31
C SER A 249 27.37 57.32 61.84
N LYS A 250 26.66 56.31 62.35
CA LYS A 250 26.55 56.05 63.79
C LYS A 250 27.91 55.70 64.42
N ILE A 251 28.71 54.89 63.74
CA ILE A 251 30.07 54.55 64.16
C ILE A 251 30.92 55.82 64.19
N HIS A 252 30.97 56.57 63.09
CA HIS A 252 31.75 57.81 63.03
C HIS A 252 31.33 58.81 64.11
N ARG A 253 30.03 58.98 64.39
CA ARG A 253 29.57 59.87 65.46
C ARG A 253 30.06 59.41 66.84
N LYS A 254 29.95 58.10 67.14
CA LYS A 254 30.42 57.53 68.41
C LYS A 254 31.93 57.69 68.63
N TYR A 255 32.75 57.54 67.59
CA TYR A 255 34.21 57.57 67.71
C TYR A 255 34.83 58.94 67.40
N GLY A 256 34.10 59.82 66.73
CA GLY A 256 34.53 61.20 66.45
C GLY A 256 34.34 62.16 67.63
N GLU A 257 33.45 61.85 68.58
CA GLU A 257 33.24 62.62 69.82
C GLU A 257 34.28 62.27 70.92
N VAL A 258 35.21 61.35 70.66
CA VAL A 258 36.22 60.85 71.63
C VAL A 258 37.61 61.48 71.37
N SER A 259 37.70 62.58 70.63
CA SER A 259 38.91 63.40 70.47
C SER A 259 38.65 64.82 70.97
#